data_AF-A0A6A4NGB7-F1
#
_entry.id   AF-A0A6A4NGB7-F1
#
_cell.length_a   1.000
_cell.length_b   1.000
_cell.length_c   1.000
_cell.angle_alpha   90.00
_cell.angle_beta   90.00
_cell.angle_gamma   90.00
#
_symmetry.space_group_name_H-M   'P 1'
#
loop_
_entity.id
_entity.type
_entity.pdbx_description
1 polymer ?
#
loop_
_entity_poly.entity_id
_entity_poly.type
_entity_poly.pdbx_seq_one_letter_code
_entity_poly.pdbx_strand_id
1 'polypeptide(L)'
;MENNSSDAETIEIELELSEFLLNLRPIKQENLIHDDNKLILLASLSDSLEYLADSIERLGKTTQKASNHVEGKYYHSHSNSAPARSLASFAQDYRKLAVDCLKVLSIEMQLETIFHMQREMSNTEYLDDQDAEEPDDFIISLTAQINRRDDEMAPFISNAKRNYIFGGICGVAAHASIKALMDMKSINLFGVQQTCRNTIALEQALSAIPSINNEAVQQRLDRVRTYYELLNMPFEALLAFITEHMHLFTIAEYANLLSVQVPGREIPPDAQDRVSEILSL
;
A
#
# COMPACT_ATOMS: atom_id res chain seq x y z
N MET A 1 -13.67 20.96 8.82
CA MET A 1 -14.24 20.52 7.53
C MET A 1 -13.19 20.50 6.40
N GLU A 2 -11.95 20.95 6.61
CA GLU A 2 -10.87 20.91 5.59
C GLU A 2 -10.04 19.60 5.59
N ASN A 3 -10.17 18.72 6.60
CA ASN A 3 -9.38 17.47 6.67
C ASN A 3 -9.88 16.38 5.70
N ASN A 4 -11.17 16.35 5.38
CA ASN A 4 -11.76 15.21 4.64
C ASN A 4 -11.45 15.24 3.13
N SER A 5 -11.16 16.41 2.52
CA SER A 5 -10.82 16.46 1.09
C SER A 5 -9.37 16.05 0.83
N SER A 6 -8.45 16.38 1.73
CA SER A 6 -7.05 15.98 1.67
C SER A 6 -6.89 14.46 1.84
N ASP A 7 -7.67 13.86 2.75
CA ASP A 7 -7.63 12.41 2.97
C ASP A 7 -8.22 11.65 1.78
N ALA A 8 -9.29 12.16 1.16
CA ALA A 8 -9.90 11.55 -0.02
C ALA A 8 -8.95 11.55 -1.24
N GLU A 9 -8.29 12.68 -1.52
CA GLU A 9 -7.30 12.80 -2.60
C GLU A 9 -6.08 11.89 -2.36
N THR A 10 -5.65 11.76 -1.10
CA THR A 10 -4.56 10.85 -0.72
C THR A 10 -4.94 9.38 -0.94
N ILE A 11 -6.18 9.00 -0.59
CA ILE A 11 -6.70 7.64 -0.80
C ILE A 11 -6.82 7.33 -2.30
N GLU A 12 -7.27 8.28 -3.11
CA GLU A 12 -7.37 8.13 -4.57
C GLU A 12 -5.98 7.89 -5.20
N ILE A 13 -4.98 8.68 -4.81
CA ILE A 13 -3.59 8.51 -5.28
C ILE A 13 -3.02 7.15 -4.85
N GLU A 14 -3.27 6.71 -3.62
CA GLU A 14 -2.85 5.38 -3.14
C GLU A 14 -3.49 4.24 -3.94
N LEU A 15 -4.77 4.38 -4.31
CA LEU A 15 -5.49 3.42 -5.13
C LEU A 15 -4.93 3.38 -6.56
N GLU A 16 -4.71 4.53 -7.19
CA GLU A 16 -4.09 4.61 -8.52
C GLU A 16 -2.70 3.99 -8.54
N LEU A 17 -1.90 4.26 -7.50
CA LEU A 17 -0.55 3.71 -7.38
C LEU A 17 -0.61 2.18 -7.17
N SER A 18 -1.51 1.69 -6.33
CA SER A 18 -1.74 0.25 -6.14
C SER A 18 -2.12 -0.43 -7.45
N GLU A 19 -3.07 0.13 -8.20
CA GLU A 19 -3.50 -0.39 -9.50
C GLU A 19 -2.35 -0.39 -10.50
N PHE A 20 -1.57 0.70 -10.56
CA PHE A 20 -0.39 0.79 -11.40
C PHE A 20 0.63 -0.31 -11.08
N LEU A 21 0.98 -0.48 -9.80
CA LEU A 21 1.94 -1.49 -9.35
C LEU A 21 1.46 -2.91 -9.67
N LEU A 22 0.17 -3.19 -9.50
CA LEU A 22 -0.43 -4.50 -9.78
C LEU A 22 -0.58 -4.80 -11.28
N ASN A 23 -0.51 -3.79 -12.13
CA ASN A 23 -0.50 -3.93 -13.59
C ASN A 23 0.93 -4.05 -14.16
N LEU A 24 1.96 -3.93 -13.32
CA LEU A 24 3.32 -4.27 -13.73
C LEU A 24 3.41 -5.76 -14.05
N ARG A 25 4.39 -6.12 -14.90
CA ARG A 25 4.74 -7.53 -15.13
C ARG A 25 5.07 -8.21 -13.79
N PRO A 26 4.87 -9.54 -13.67
CA PRO A 26 5.17 -10.27 -12.44
C PRO A 26 6.51 -9.82 -11.87
N ILE A 27 6.46 -9.26 -10.66
CA ILE A 27 7.63 -8.70 -10.01
C ILE A 27 8.59 -9.86 -9.81
N LYS A 28 9.80 -9.71 -10.34
CA LYS A 28 10.81 -10.73 -10.15
C LYS A 28 11.54 -10.48 -8.85
N GLN A 29 11.92 -11.56 -8.19
CA GLN A 29 12.64 -11.52 -6.94
C GLN A 29 13.94 -10.70 -7.05
N GLU A 30 14.65 -10.75 -8.20
CA GLU A 30 15.85 -9.95 -8.43
C GLU A 30 15.64 -8.42 -8.48
N ASN A 31 14.40 -7.96 -8.62
CA ASN A 31 14.08 -6.53 -8.69
C ASN A 31 13.78 -5.92 -7.32
N LEU A 32 13.66 -6.74 -6.27
CA LEU A 32 13.38 -6.30 -4.90
C LEU A 32 14.67 -6.14 -4.09
N ILE A 33 14.67 -5.18 -3.17
CA ILE A 33 15.73 -4.96 -2.17
C ILE A 33 15.61 -6.02 -1.09
N HIS A 34 16.28 -7.15 -1.32
CA HIS A 34 16.29 -8.30 -0.41
C HIS A 34 17.05 -8.10 0.90
N ASP A 35 17.97 -7.13 0.93
CA ASP A 35 18.87 -6.94 2.05
C ASP A 35 18.27 -5.92 3.01
N ASP A 36 17.76 -6.38 4.14
CA ASP A 36 17.17 -5.53 5.18
C ASP A 36 18.14 -4.42 5.62
N ASN A 37 19.45 -4.67 5.60
CA ASN A 37 20.44 -3.64 5.93
C ASN A 37 20.38 -2.46 4.96
N LYS A 38 20.07 -2.69 3.68
CA LYS A 38 19.92 -1.60 2.70
C LYS A 38 18.69 -0.76 3.00
N LEU A 39 17.60 -1.37 3.46
CA LEU A 39 16.39 -0.65 3.88
C LEU A 39 16.67 0.21 5.13
N ILE A 40 17.39 -0.33 6.11
CA ILE A 40 17.83 0.41 7.30
C ILE A 40 18.76 1.57 6.92
N LEU A 41 19.69 1.34 5.98
CA LEU A 41 20.58 2.39 5.48
C LEU A 41 19.81 3.50 4.77
N LEU A 42 18.79 3.16 3.97
CA LEU A 42 17.92 4.15 3.33
C LEU A 42 17.11 4.95 4.35
N ALA A 43 16.59 4.30 5.39
CA ALA A 43 15.87 4.94 6.49
C ALA A 43 16.78 5.93 7.25
N SER A 44 17.99 5.47 7.60
CA SER A 44 19.01 6.28 8.28
C SER A 44 19.50 7.44 7.40
N LEU A 45 19.63 7.21 6.09
CA LEU A 45 20.01 8.24 5.12
C LEU A 45 18.92 9.31 5.03
N SER A 46 17.64 8.93 4.98
CA SER A 46 16.53 9.88 4.99
C SER A 46 16.60 10.81 6.20
N ASP A 47 16.79 10.27 7.40
CA ASP A 47 16.88 11.06 8.62
C ASP A 47 18.12 11.97 8.64
N SER A 48 19.27 11.44 8.23
CA SER A 48 20.53 12.20 8.16
C SER A 48 20.46 13.36 7.17
N LEU A 49 19.81 13.17 6.02
CA LEU A 49 19.62 14.20 5.00
C LEU A 49 18.67 15.31 5.46
N GLU A 50 17.62 14.95 6.20
CA GLU A 50 16.71 15.92 6.80
C GLU A 50 17.42 16.77 7.86
N TYR A 51 18.19 16.13 8.75
CA TYR A 51 19.03 16.82 9.72
C TYR A 51 20.05 17.76 9.05
N LEU A 52 20.68 17.31 7.96
CA LEU A 52 21.63 18.13 7.19
C LEU A 52 20.93 19.35 6.58
N ALA A 53 19.74 19.17 5.99
CA ALA A 53 18.95 20.25 5.42
C ALA A 53 18.63 21.33 6.47
N ASP A 54 18.16 20.90 7.65
CA ASP A 54 17.85 21.80 8.75
C ASP A 54 19.08 22.52 9.29
N SER A 55 20.22 21.83 9.35
CA SER A 55 21.51 22.40 9.76
C SER A 55 21.98 23.49 8.80
N ILE A 56 21.86 23.26 7.49
CA ILE A 56 22.19 24.25 6.45
C ILE A 56 21.25 25.45 6.54
N GLU A 57 19.95 25.23 6.76
CA GLU A 57 18.98 26.31 6.89
C GLU A 57 19.26 27.19 8.13
N ARG A 58 19.62 26.56 9.26
CA ARG A 58 20.05 27.28 10.48
C ARG A 58 21.31 28.09 10.23
N LEU A 59 22.31 27.55 9.52
CA LEU A 59 23.53 28.26 9.14
C LEU A 59 23.26 29.45 8.21
N GLY A 60 22.33 29.30 7.26
CA GLY A 60 21.89 30.40 6.41
C GLY A 60 21.29 31.55 7.22
N LYS A 61 20.42 31.23 8.19
CA LYS A 61 19.78 32.21 9.08
C LYS A 61 20.78 32.95 9.98
N THR A 62 21.81 32.27 10.51
CA THR A 62 22.84 32.92 11.35
C THR A 62 23.74 33.84 10.53
N THR A 63 24.14 33.43 9.34
CA THR A 63 24.99 34.23 8.44
C THR A 63 24.31 35.52 7.99
N GLN A 64 23.01 35.45 7.65
CA GLN A 64 22.23 36.64 7.30
C GLN A 64 22.08 37.63 8.46
N LYS A 65 21.83 37.15 9.68
CA LYS A 65 21.73 37.99 10.88
C LYS A 65 23.06 38.69 11.21
N ALA A 66 24.19 38.01 11.03
CA ALA A 66 25.51 38.59 11.22
C ALA A 66 25.83 39.68 10.19
N SER A 67 25.46 39.48 8.92
CA SER A 67 25.63 40.50 7.86
C SER A 67 24.83 41.77 8.15
N ASN A 68 23.58 41.63 8.60
CA ASN A 68 22.70 42.77 8.91
C ASN A 68 23.17 43.58 10.12
N HIS A 69 24.01 43.00 11.00
CA HIS A 69 24.55 43.69 12.17
C HIS A 69 25.84 44.48 11.89
N VAL A 70 26.48 44.28 10.72
CA VAL A 70 27.77 44.89 10.35
C VAL A 70 27.63 46.00 9.30
N GLU A 71 26.41 46.31 8.83
CA GLU A 71 26.17 47.45 7.92
C GLU A 71 26.21 48.81 8.63
N GLY A 72 27.40 49.18 9.09
CA GLY A 72 27.87 50.56 9.14
C GLY A 72 28.67 50.86 7.87
N LYS A 73 28.01 51.50 6.89
CA LYS A 73 28.56 52.27 5.75
C LYS A 73 29.93 51.84 5.20
N TYR A 74 30.00 51.13 4.06
CA TYR A 74 30.99 51.39 3.00
C TYR A 74 30.48 50.89 1.63
N TYR A 75 30.71 51.70 0.59
CA TYR A 75 30.35 51.48 -0.82
C TYR A 75 31.37 50.60 -1.55
N HIS A 76 30.93 50.05 -2.71
CA HIS A 76 31.64 49.25 -3.74
C HIS A 76 31.63 47.73 -3.52
N SER A 77 31.51 46.85 -4.53
CA SER A 77 31.24 46.92 -5.97
C SER A 77 31.01 45.48 -6.42
N HIS A 78 30.21 45.31 -7.47
CA HIS A 78 29.97 44.12 -8.31
C HIS A 78 30.82 42.85 -8.11
N SER A 79 30.14 41.72 -7.95
CA SER A 79 30.57 40.44 -8.52
C SER A 79 29.43 39.84 -9.34
N ASN A 80 29.57 39.90 -10.67
CA ASN A 80 28.73 39.18 -11.64
C ASN A 80 29.14 37.70 -11.68
N SER A 81 28.96 36.97 -10.57
CA SER A 81 28.91 35.51 -10.64
C SER A 81 27.46 35.07 -10.81
N ALA A 82 27.20 34.17 -11.76
CA ALA A 82 25.92 33.46 -11.88
C ALA A 82 25.38 33.12 -10.48
N PRO A 83 24.07 33.23 -10.22
CA PRO A 83 23.54 33.17 -8.86
C PRO A 83 24.05 31.90 -8.19
N ALA A 84 25.04 32.05 -7.30
CA ALA A 84 25.61 30.93 -6.59
C ALA A 84 24.45 30.30 -5.84
N ARG A 85 24.18 29.01 -6.10
CA ARG A 85 23.08 28.29 -5.46
C ARG A 85 23.06 28.64 -3.98
N SER A 86 21.94 29.21 -3.53
CA SER A 86 21.84 29.65 -2.14
C SER A 86 21.90 28.45 -1.21
N LEU A 87 22.37 28.63 0.02
CA LEU A 87 22.30 27.58 1.05
C LEU A 87 20.87 27.03 1.20
N ALA A 88 19.86 27.89 1.00
CA ALA A 88 18.45 27.48 0.99
C ALA A 88 18.13 26.49 -0.15
N SER A 89 18.67 26.69 -1.36
CA SER A 89 18.48 25.74 -2.46
C SER A 89 19.11 24.37 -2.16
N PHE A 90 20.30 24.32 -1.54
CA PHE A 90 20.91 23.05 -1.13
C PHE A 90 20.13 22.34 -0.03
N ALA A 91 19.65 23.07 0.98
CA ALA A 91 18.80 22.48 2.02
C ALA A 91 17.53 21.86 1.42
N GLN A 92 16.94 22.53 0.43
CA GLN A 92 15.77 22.01 -0.27
C GLN A 92 16.08 20.74 -1.08
N ASP A 93 17.23 20.69 -1.77
CA ASP A 93 17.67 19.51 -2.52
C ASP A 93 17.88 18.30 -1.58
N TYR A 94 18.49 18.50 -0.40
CA TYR A 94 18.66 17.43 0.59
C TYR A 94 17.34 16.97 1.19
N ARG A 95 16.42 17.89 1.49
CA ARG A 95 15.08 17.55 1.98
C ARG A 95 14.30 16.76 0.92
N LYS A 96 14.43 17.12 -0.35
CA LYS A 96 13.83 16.36 -1.46
C LYS A 96 14.42 14.94 -1.52
N LEU A 97 15.73 14.80 -1.42
CA LEU A 97 16.38 13.48 -1.42
C LEU A 97 15.96 12.63 -0.21
N ALA A 98 15.82 13.24 0.97
CA ALA A 98 15.31 12.57 2.17
C ALA A 98 13.91 12.00 1.95
N VAL A 99 13.03 12.76 1.29
CA VAL A 99 11.68 12.33 0.91
C VAL A 99 11.74 11.23 -0.15
N ASP A 100 12.62 11.32 -1.14
CA ASP A 100 12.76 10.30 -2.17
C ASP A 100 13.24 8.95 -1.59
N CYS A 101 14.08 8.96 -0.55
CA CYS A 101 14.41 7.73 0.21
C CYS A 101 13.17 7.09 0.85
N LEU A 102 12.26 7.89 1.43
CA LEU A 102 11.03 7.36 2.02
C LEU A 102 10.08 6.80 0.96
N LYS A 103 9.99 7.44 -0.21
CA LYS A 103 9.20 6.92 -1.34
C LYS A 103 9.69 5.56 -1.80
N VAL A 104 11.02 5.39 -1.92
CA VAL A 104 11.62 4.10 -2.29
C VAL A 104 11.25 3.03 -1.26
N LEU A 105 11.37 3.33 0.04
CA LEU A 105 10.99 2.40 1.11
C LEU A 105 9.51 2.02 1.06
N SER A 106 8.62 2.99 0.87
CA SER A 106 7.17 2.75 0.76
C SER A 106 6.82 1.89 -0.45
N ILE A 107 7.40 2.20 -1.61
CA ILE A 107 7.21 1.41 -2.85
C ILE A 107 7.77 0.01 -2.68
N GLU A 108 8.93 -0.17 -2.05
CA GLU A 108 9.54 -1.47 -1.83
C GLU A 108 8.62 -2.38 -0.99
N MET A 109 8.09 -1.86 0.13
CA MET A 109 7.16 -2.62 0.98
C MET A 109 5.89 -3.04 0.22
N GLN A 110 5.39 -2.17 -0.66
CA GLN A 110 4.22 -2.48 -1.50
C GLN A 110 4.54 -3.50 -2.59
N LEU A 111 5.66 -3.35 -3.31
CA LEU A 111 6.10 -4.30 -4.34
C LEU A 111 6.34 -5.70 -3.76
N GLU A 112 6.88 -5.78 -2.56
CA GLU A 112 7.09 -7.06 -1.89
C GLU A 112 5.78 -7.71 -1.47
N THR A 113 4.83 -6.93 -0.96
CA THR A 113 3.46 -7.40 -0.71
C THR A 113 2.84 -7.98 -1.99
N ILE A 114 2.95 -7.27 -3.12
CA ILE A 114 2.46 -7.74 -4.42
C ILE A 114 3.15 -9.04 -4.82
N PHE A 115 4.48 -9.11 -4.68
CA PHE A 115 5.26 -10.28 -5.04
C PHE A 115 4.78 -11.53 -4.29
N HIS A 116 4.60 -11.43 -2.97
CA HIS A 116 4.09 -12.53 -2.16
C HIS A 116 2.67 -12.95 -2.57
N MET A 117 1.78 -11.99 -2.83
CA MET A 117 0.38 -12.28 -3.13
C MET A 117 0.17 -12.79 -4.56
N GLN A 118 0.74 -12.15 -5.58
CA GLN A 118 0.58 -12.54 -6.99
C GLN A 118 1.18 -13.92 -7.29
N ARG A 119 2.30 -14.26 -6.65
CA ARG A 119 3.01 -15.51 -6.94
C ARG A 119 2.25 -16.74 -6.45
N GLU A 120 1.65 -16.65 -5.27
CA GLU A 120 1.09 -17.81 -4.56
C GLU A 120 -0.45 -17.82 -4.63
N MET A 121 -1.17 -16.70 -4.55
CA MET A 121 -2.65 -16.71 -4.66
C MET A 121 -3.14 -17.06 -6.07
N SER A 122 -2.52 -16.52 -7.12
CA SER A 122 -2.97 -16.75 -8.51
C SER A 122 -2.70 -18.19 -9.00
N ASN A 123 -1.83 -18.95 -8.31
CA ASN A 123 -1.49 -20.33 -8.68
C ASN A 123 -2.13 -21.39 -7.77
N THR A 124 -2.86 -20.98 -6.72
CA THR A 124 -3.42 -21.90 -5.72
C THR A 124 -4.84 -22.28 -6.07
N GLU A 125 -5.10 -23.58 -6.17
CA GLU A 125 -6.45 -24.14 -6.22
C GLU A 125 -6.89 -24.43 -4.78
N TYR A 126 -7.75 -23.58 -4.21
CA TYR A 126 -8.27 -23.75 -2.85
C TYR A 126 -9.43 -24.77 -2.83
N LEU A 127 -9.06 -26.05 -2.98
CA LEU A 127 -9.99 -27.18 -3.01
C LEU A 127 -9.75 -28.19 -1.88
N ASP A 128 -8.95 -27.83 -0.87
CA ASP A 128 -8.74 -28.73 0.26
C ASP A 128 -10.05 -28.97 1.03
N ASP A 129 -10.27 -30.20 1.47
CA ASP A 129 -11.50 -30.64 2.15
C ASP A 129 -11.44 -30.40 3.66
N GLN A 130 -10.41 -29.69 4.14
CA GLN A 130 -10.19 -29.36 5.54
C GLN A 130 -10.06 -27.84 5.75
N ASP A 131 -10.61 -27.36 6.87
CA ASP A 131 -10.37 -26.00 7.33
C ASP A 131 -8.93 -25.89 7.84
N ALA A 132 -8.15 -25.00 7.25
CA ALA A 132 -6.80 -24.74 7.72
C ALA A 132 -6.84 -23.94 9.02
N GLU A 133 -6.07 -24.38 10.02
CA GLU A 133 -6.00 -23.71 11.32
C GLU A 133 -5.10 -22.46 11.26
N GLU A 134 -4.13 -22.45 10.35
CA GLU A 134 -3.10 -21.43 10.20
C GLU A 134 -3.25 -20.66 8.87
N PRO A 135 -2.83 -19.39 8.80
CA PRO A 135 -2.76 -18.65 7.53
C PRO A 135 -1.74 -19.29 6.58
N ASP A 136 -1.85 -19.00 5.28
CA ASP A 136 -0.95 -19.55 4.28
C ASP A 136 0.52 -19.15 4.55
N ASP A 137 1.47 -20.05 4.26
CA ASP A 137 2.91 -19.85 4.50
C ASP A 137 3.43 -18.52 3.93
N PHE A 138 2.91 -18.09 2.77
CA PHE A 138 3.31 -16.82 2.15
C PHE A 138 2.85 -15.59 2.97
N ILE A 139 1.69 -15.67 3.64
CA ILE A 139 1.21 -14.64 4.56
C ILE A 139 2.01 -14.65 5.85
N ILE A 140 2.33 -15.83 6.38
CA ILE A 140 3.21 -15.96 7.55
C ILE A 140 4.57 -15.32 7.24
N SER A 141 5.16 -15.63 6.09
CA SER A 141 6.42 -15.05 5.64
C SER A 141 6.32 -13.53 5.46
N LEU A 142 5.27 -13.02 4.83
CA LEU A 142 5.07 -11.59 4.60
C LEU A 142 4.91 -10.83 5.92
N THR A 143 4.04 -11.31 6.82
CA THR A 143 3.78 -10.66 8.12
C THR A 143 5.01 -10.67 9.03
N ALA A 144 5.78 -11.76 9.04
CA ALA A 144 7.05 -11.82 9.76
C ALA A 144 8.07 -10.79 9.23
N GLN A 145 8.15 -10.62 7.90
CA GLN A 145 9.04 -9.63 7.28
C GLN A 145 8.61 -8.19 7.58
N ILE A 146 7.31 -7.90 7.52
CA ILE A 146 6.76 -6.58 7.88
C ILE A 146 7.15 -6.22 9.31
N ASN A 147 6.88 -7.10 10.28
CA ASN A 147 7.18 -6.85 11.69
C ASN A 147 8.68 -6.69 11.93
N ARG A 148 9.50 -7.56 11.34
CA ARG A 148 10.96 -7.50 11.49
C ARG A 148 11.53 -6.19 10.97
N ARG A 149 11.10 -5.75 9.78
CA ARG A 149 11.58 -4.50 9.19
C ARG A 149 11.10 -3.28 9.96
N ASP A 150 9.87 -3.32 10.47
CA ASP A 150 9.37 -2.27 11.34
C ASP A 150 10.23 -2.12 12.60
N ASP A 151 10.52 -3.23 13.29
CA ASP A 151 11.38 -3.26 14.48
C ASP A 151 12.80 -2.75 14.19
N GLU A 152 13.39 -3.18 13.07
CA GLU A 152 14.74 -2.79 12.67
C GLU A 152 14.82 -1.31 12.24
N MET A 153 13.75 -0.75 11.65
CA MET A 153 13.70 0.65 11.20
C MET A 153 13.28 1.63 12.30
N ALA A 154 12.53 1.17 13.32
CA ALA A 154 11.99 2.01 14.39
C ALA A 154 13.00 2.98 15.06
N PRO A 155 14.28 2.62 15.28
CA PRO A 155 15.25 3.54 15.89
C PRO A 155 15.66 4.72 14.99
N PHE A 156 15.46 4.61 13.67
CA PHE A 156 16.03 5.53 12.68
C PHE A 156 15.02 6.51 12.10
N ILE A 157 13.72 6.24 12.24
CA ILE A 157 12.66 7.03 11.61
C ILE A 157 11.51 7.28 12.58
N SER A 158 10.86 8.43 12.42
CA SER A 158 9.70 8.80 13.22
C SER A 158 8.48 7.94 12.90
N ASN A 159 7.55 7.90 13.85
CA ASN A 159 6.23 7.27 13.71
C ASN A 159 5.44 7.72 12.48
N ALA A 160 5.52 9.01 12.11
CA ALA A 160 4.87 9.52 10.89
C ALA A 160 5.49 8.94 9.61
N LYS A 161 6.83 8.80 9.57
CA LYS A 161 7.54 8.17 8.45
C LYS A 161 7.25 6.66 8.38
N ARG A 162 7.13 5.99 9.52
CA ARG A 162 6.71 4.58 9.59
C ARG A 162 5.31 4.37 9.02
N ASN A 163 4.34 5.19 9.43
CA ASN A 163 3.00 5.16 8.86
C ASN A 163 3.01 5.35 7.33
N TYR A 164 3.85 6.25 6.81
CA TYR A 164 4.00 6.44 5.37
C TYR A 164 4.61 5.24 4.63
N ILE A 165 5.59 4.57 5.23
CA ILE A 165 6.26 3.42 4.62
C ILE A 165 5.35 2.19 4.61
N PHE A 166 4.70 1.88 5.73
CA PHE A 166 3.91 0.66 5.90
C PHE A 166 2.42 0.83 5.59
N GLY A 167 1.88 2.06 5.61
CA GLY A 167 0.45 2.32 5.46
C GLY A 167 -0.14 1.87 4.11
N GLY A 168 0.65 1.91 3.05
CA GLY A 168 0.21 1.49 1.71
C GLY A 168 0.05 -0.03 1.53
N ILE A 169 0.64 -0.84 2.42
CA ILE A 169 0.61 -2.32 2.31
C ILE A 169 -0.83 -2.83 2.32
N CYS A 170 -1.68 -2.31 3.20
CA CYS A 170 -3.07 -2.74 3.28
C CYS A 170 -3.86 -2.50 1.99
N GLY A 171 -3.68 -1.33 1.36
CA GLY A 171 -4.37 -1.01 0.11
C GLY A 171 -3.96 -1.93 -1.04
N VAL A 172 -2.66 -2.17 -1.15
CA VAL A 172 -2.09 -3.05 -2.16
C VAL A 172 -2.48 -4.50 -1.92
N ALA A 173 -2.46 -4.97 -0.68
CA ALA A 173 -2.89 -6.31 -0.33
C ALA A 173 -4.38 -6.53 -0.59
N ALA A 174 -5.23 -5.56 -0.25
CA ALA A 174 -6.65 -5.65 -0.51
C ALA A 174 -6.97 -5.73 -2.01
N HIS A 175 -6.32 -4.88 -2.81
CA HIS A 175 -6.49 -4.89 -4.26
C HIS A 175 -5.93 -6.17 -4.89
N ALA A 176 -4.77 -6.65 -4.43
CA ALA A 176 -4.17 -7.91 -4.87
C ALA A 176 -5.10 -9.10 -4.59
N SER A 177 -5.65 -9.20 -3.38
CA SER A 177 -6.59 -10.27 -2.99
C SER A 177 -7.82 -10.29 -3.87
N ILE A 178 -8.43 -9.13 -4.15
CA ILE A 178 -9.64 -9.07 -4.99
C ILE A 178 -9.31 -9.41 -6.44
N LYS A 179 -8.19 -8.91 -6.95
CA LYS A 179 -7.71 -9.19 -8.31
C LYS A 179 -7.35 -10.68 -8.49
N ALA A 180 -6.81 -11.33 -7.47
CA ALA A 180 -6.43 -12.75 -7.53
C ALA A 180 -7.60 -13.67 -7.89
N LEU A 181 -8.84 -13.28 -7.56
CA LEU A 181 -10.03 -14.06 -7.93
C LEU A 181 -10.22 -14.17 -9.45
N MET A 182 -9.78 -13.17 -10.22
CA MET A 182 -9.87 -13.17 -11.69
C MET A 182 -9.06 -14.32 -12.31
N ASP A 183 -7.90 -14.64 -11.71
CA ASP A 183 -7.00 -15.68 -12.20
C ASP A 183 -7.32 -17.07 -11.59
N MET A 184 -8.18 -17.09 -10.55
CA MET A 184 -8.50 -18.30 -9.81
C MET A 184 -9.52 -19.16 -10.57
N LYS A 185 -9.20 -20.44 -10.79
CA LYS A 185 -10.11 -21.36 -11.47
C LYS A 185 -11.28 -21.77 -10.60
N SER A 186 -11.01 -22.12 -9.34
CA SER A 186 -12.00 -22.67 -8.42
C SER A 186 -11.65 -22.41 -6.97
N ILE A 187 -12.68 -22.25 -6.14
CA ILE A 187 -12.58 -22.02 -4.70
C ILE A 187 -13.76 -22.68 -3.98
N ASN A 188 -13.48 -23.39 -2.89
CA ASN A 188 -14.50 -23.95 -2.01
C ASN A 188 -14.71 -23.08 -0.75
N LEU A 189 -15.62 -23.51 0.14
CA LEU A 189 -15.90 -22.83 1.41
C LEU A 189 -14.64 -22.66 2.28
N PHE A 190 -13.78 -23.69 2.33
CA PHE A 190 -12.55 -23.65 3.11
C PHE A 190 -11.53 -22.68 2.51
N GLY A 191 -11.48 -22.53 1.18
CA GLY A 191 -10.69 -21.50 0.51
C GLY A 191 -11.13 -20.08 0.83
N VAL A 192 -12.44 -19.85 0.93
CA VAL A 192 -12.98 -18.57 1.40
C VAL A 192 -12.55 -18.30 2.84
N GLN A 193 -12.66 -19.30 3.71
CA GLN A 193 -12.22 -19.20 5.11
C GLN A 193 -10.71 -18.94 5.21
N GLN A 194 -9.90 -19.62 4.40
CA GLN A 194 -8.45 -19.44 4.35
C GLN A 194 -8.09 -18.02 3.90
N THR A 195 -8.78 -17.49 2.89
CA THR A 195 -8.60 -16.10 2.46
C THR A 195 -8.97 -15.12 3.58
N CYS A 196 -10.07 -15.36 4.30
CA CYS A 196 -10.43 -14.56 5.46
C CYS A 196 -9.34 -14.64 6.56
N ARG A 197 -8.82 -15.83 6.87
CA ARG A 197 -7.71 -16.01 7.84
C ARG A 197 -6.45 -15.25 7.42
N ASN A 198 -6.08 -15.32 6.13
CA ASN A 198 -4.97 -14.58 5.55
C ASN A 198 -5.12 -13.06 5.75
N THR A 199 -6.32 -12.52 5.47
CA THR A 199 -6.58 -11.08 5.69
C THR A 199 -6.52 -10.68 7.16
N ILE A 200 -6.99 -11.54 8.08
CA ILE A 200 -6.94 -11.29 9.53
C ILE A 200 -5.48 -11.28 10.01
N ALA A 201 -4.66 -12.23 9.58
CA ALA A 201 -3.24 -12.26 9.94
C ALA A 201 -2.50 -11.00 9.47
N LEU A 202 -2.79 -10.53 8.25
CA LEU A 202 -2.23 -9.28 7.74
C LEU A 202 -2.73 -8.05 8.52
N GLU A 203 -4.02 -8.00 8.85
CA GLU A 203 -4.61 -6.94 9.67
C GLU A 203 -3.91 -6.84 11.03
N GLN A 204 -3.69 -7.98 11.69
CA GLN A 204 -3.02 -8.04 12.99
C GLN A 204 -1.57 -7.57 12.90
N ALA A 205 -0.83 -7.98 11.86
CA ALA A 205 0.55 -7.55 11.67
C ALA A 205 0.65 -6.04 11.44
N LEU A 206 -0.21 -5.46 10.60
CA LEU A 206 -0.22 -4.01 10.36
C LEU A 206 -0.70 -3.22 11.57
N SER A 207 -1.69 -3.72 12.31
CA SER A 207 -2.18 -3.08 13.54
C SER A 207 -1.15 -3.10 14.67
N ALA A 208 -0.16 -4.00 14.60
CA ALA A 208 0.94 -4.06 15.55
C ALA A 208 1.97 -2.94 15.34
N ILE A 209 2.00 -2.28 14.17
CA ILE A 209 2.91 -1.18 13.86
C ILE A 209 2.37 0.12 14.49
N PRO A 210 3.06 0.72 15.47
CA PRO A 210 2.63 1.99 16.04
C PRO A 210 2.42 3.07 14.97
N SER A 211 1.30 3.79 15.08
CA SER A 211 0.91 4.94 14.25
C SER A 211 0.26 4.63 12.90
N ILE A 212 0.07 3.35 12.57
CA ILE A 212 -0.81 2.97 11.46
C ILE A 212 -2.27 3.30 11.80
N ASN A 213 -3.03 3.73 10.79
CA ASN A 213 -4.46 3.97 10.91
C ASN A 213 -5.23 2.62 10.88
N ASN A 214 -5.46 2.05 12.07
CA ASN A 214 -6.15 0.77 12.21
C ASN A 214 -7.56 0.76 11.61
N GLU A 215 -8.30 1.87 11.67
CA GLU A 215 -9.65 1.96 11.09
C GLU A 215 -9.59 1.82 9.56
N ALA A 216 -8.65 2.50 8.91
CA ALA A 216 -8.46 2.40 7.47
C ALA A 216 -7.97 1.00 7.04
N VAL A 217 -7.09 0.39 7.85
CA VAL A 217 -6.62 -0.99 7.60
C VAL A 217 -7.78 -1.97 7.70
N GLN A 218 -8.55 -1.89 8.79
CA GLN A 218 -9.70 -2.74 9.02
C GLN A 218 -10.74 -2.58 7.90
N GLN A 219 -11.10 -1.35 7.52
CA GLN A 219 -12.07 -1.10 6.45
C GLN A 219 -11.65 -1.72 5.11
N ARG A 220 -10.37 -1.59 4.74
CA ARG A 220 -9.83 -2.14 3.48
C ARG A 220 -9.82 -3.67 3.47
N LEU A 221 -9.47 -4.31 4.60
CA LEU A 221 -9.41 -5.77 4.69
C LEU A 221 -10.80 -6.40 4.92
N ASP A 222 -11.71 -5.71 5.62
CA ASP A 222 -13.13 -6.09 5.70
C ASP A 222 -13.77 -6.12 4.32
N ARG A 223 -13.46 -5.16 3.45
CA ARG A 223 -13.92 -5.18 2.05
C ARG A 223 -13.51 -6.45 1.32
N VAL A 224 -12.30 -6.97 1.55
CA VAL A 224 -11.84 -8.24 0.98
C VAL A 224 -12.62 -9.42 1.54
N ARG A 225 -12.79 -9.48 2.87
CA ARG A 225 -13.55 -10.55 3.53
C ARG A 225 -14.98 -10.60 3.01
N THR A 226 -15.68 -9.46 2.99
CA THR A 226 -17.02 -9.35 2.42
C THR A 226 -17.06 -9.83 0.98
N TYR A 227 -16.09 -9.44 0.15
CA TYR A 227 -16.03 -9.86 -1.26
C TYR A 227 -15.95 -11.39 -1.41
N TYR A 228 -15.07 -12.04 -0.65
CA TYR A 228 -14.91 -13.50 -0.70
C TYR A 228 -16.09 -14.25 -0.06
N GLU A 229 -16.70 -13.69 0.99
CA GLU A 229 -17.89 -14.27 1.63
C GLU A 229 -19.10 -14.34 0.68
N LEU A 230 -19.19 -13.46 -0.33
CA LEU A 230 -20.21 -13.53 -1.38
C LEU A 230 -20.17 -14.84 -2.18
N LEU A 231 -19.01 -15.50 -2.25
CA LEU A 231 -18.87 -16.78 -2.94
C LEU A 231 -19.61 -17.93 -2.25
N ASN A 232 -19.88 -17.78 -0.94
CA ASN A 232 -20.66 -18.76 -0.17
C ASN A 232 -22.17 -18.64 -0.39
N MET A 233 -22.63 -17.60 -1.09
CA MET A 233 -24.05 -17.38 -1.37
C MET A 233 -24.52 -18.18 -2.59
N PRO A 234 -25.76 -18.68 -2.59
CA PRO A 234 -26.37 -19.20 -3.81
C PRO A 234 -26.59 -18.06 -4.82
N PHE A 235 -26.63 -18.41 -6.11
CA PHE A 235 -26.69 -17.43 -7.19
C PHE A 235 -27.82 -16.39 -7.05
N GLU A 236 -29.04 -16.81 -6.70
CA GLU A 236 -30.17 -15.87 -6.56
C GLU A 236 -29.99 -14.89 -5.38
N ALA A 237 -29.34 -15.32 -4.29
CA ALA A 237 -29.04 -14.44 -3.17
C ALA A 237 -27.91 -13.45 -3.54
N LEU A 238 -26.91 -13.91 -4.28
CA LEU A 238 -25.85 -13.04 -4.81
C LEU A 238 -26.43 -11.97 -5.74
N LEU A 239 -27.39 -12.33 -6.60
CA LEU A 239 -28.03 -11.38 -7.50
C LEU A 239 -28.82 -10.30 -6.74
N ALA A 240 -29.57 -10.71 -5.71
CA ALA A 240 -30.27 -9.77 -4.84
C ALA A 240 -29.29 -8.83 -4.13
N PHE A 241 -28.17 -9.36 -3.62
CA PHE A 241 -27.11 -8.55 -3.01
C PHE A 241 -26.52 -7.53 -3.98
N ILE A 242 -26.21 -7.92 -5.22
CA ILE A 242 -25.68 -7.00 -6.25
C ILE A 242 -26.68 -5.88 -6.54
N THR A 243 -27.98 -6.21 -6.61
CA THR A 243 -29.05 -5.23 -6.86
C THR A 243 -29.15 -4.20 -5.73
N GLU A 244 -28.98 -4.63 -4.48
CA GLU A 244 -29.04 -3.73 -3.30
C GLU A 244 -27.74 -2.95 -3.08
N HIS A 245 -26.60 -3.47 -3.55
CA HIS A 245 -25.26 -2.95 -3.22
C HIS A 245 -24.41 -2.61 -4.46
N MET A 246 -25.00 -2.08 -5.52
CA MET A 246 -24.34 -1.82 -6.81
C MET A 246 -23.03 -1.00 -6.75
N HIS A 247 -22.83 -0.18 -5.71
CA HIS A 247 -21.65 0.68 -5.55
C HIS A 247 -20.54 0.10 -4.66
N LEU A 248 -20.73 -1.10 -4.10
CA LEU A 248 -19.76 -1.69 -3.16
C LEU A 248 -18.52 -2.27 -3.87
N PHE A 249 -18.74 -2.84 -5.07
CA PHE A 249 -17.70 -3.36 -5.95
C PHE A 249 -17.91 -2.89 -7.39
N THR A 250 -16.85 -2.97 -8.19
CA THR A 250 -16.89 -2.62 -9.61
C THR A 250 -17.60 -3.72 -10.43
N ILE A 251 -18.02 -3.36 -11.64
CA ILE A 251 -18.64 -4.31 -12.59
C ILE A 251 -17.72 -5.50 -12.87
N ALA A 252 -16.42 -5.24 -13.03
CA ALA A 252 -15.43 -6.29 -13.26
C ALA A 252 -15.28 -7.22 -12.05
N GLU A 253 -15.26 -6.67 -10.83
CA GLU A 253 -15.22 -7.45 -9.59
C GLU A 253 -16.49 -8.35 -9.45
N TYR A 254 -17.69 -7.81 -9.71
CA TYR A 254 -18.90 -8.63 -9.71
C TYR A 254 -18.90 -9.72 -10.79
N ALA A 255 -18.40 -9.42 -11.99
CA ALA A 255 -18.26 -10.42 -13.04
C ALA A 255 -17.29 -11.55 -12.64
N ASN A 256 -16.20 -11.21 -11.94
CA ASN A 256 -15.22 -12.19 -11.47
C ASN A 256 -15.85 -13.19 -10.48
N LEU A 257 -16.73 -12.74 -9.58
CA LEU A 257 -17.48 -13.60 -8.65
C LEU A 257 -18.32 -14.66 -9.35
N LEU A 258 -18.77 -14.43 -10.58
CA LEU A 258 -19.53 -15.39 -11.39
C LEU A 258 -18.61 -16.30 -12.21
N SER A 259 -17.43 -15.81 -12.60
CA SER A 259 -16.48 -16.56 -13.42
C SER A 259 -15.78 -17.69 -12.67
N VAL A 260 -15.53 -17.50 -11.37
CA VAL A 260 -14.87 -18.50 -10.54
C VAL A 260 -15.80 -19.69 -10.25
N GLN A 261 -15.27 -20.90 -10.38
CA GLN A 261 -16.02 -22.11 -10.09
C GLN A 261 -16.11 -22.33 -8.56
N VAL A 262 -17.33 -22.33 -8.03
CA VAL A 262 -17.60 -22.69 -6.63
C VAL A 262 -18.32 -24.04 -6.60
N PRO A 263 -17.73 -25.10 -6.03
CA PRO A 263 -18.37 -26.41 -5.93
C PRO A 263 -19.75 -26.31 -5.26
N GLY A 264 -20.78 -26.86 -5.91
CA GLY A 264 -22.16 -26.86 -5.38
C GLY A 264 -22.96 -25.59 -5.67
N ARG A 265 -22.38 -24.55 -6.28
CA ARG A 265 -23.11 -23.37 -6.75
C ARG A 265 -23.52 -23.55 -8.21
N GLU A 266 -24.82 -23.71 -8.45
CA GLU A 266 -25.36 -23.73 -9.80
C GLU A 266 -25.45 -22.31 -10.36
N ILE A 267 -24.78 -22.05 -11.48
CA ILE A 267 -24.79 -20.77 -12.18
C ILE A 267 -25.61 -20.94 -13.46
N PRO A 268 -26.76 -20.25 -13.61
CA PRO A 268 -27.55 -20.26 -14.83
C PRO A 268 -26.76 -19.77 -16.05
N PRO A 269 -27.04 -20.25 -17.27
CA PRO A 269 -26.33 -19.83 -18.48
C PRO A 269 -26.52 -18.35 -18.83
N ASP A 270 -27.61 -17.74 -18.35
CA ASP A 270 -27.96 -16.32 -18.48
C ASP A 270 -27.48 -15.45 -17.31
N ALA A 271 -26.67 -16.00 -16.39
CA ALA A 271 -26.22 -15.30 -15.18
C ALA A 271 -25.46 -14.00 -15.49
N GLN A 272 -24.57 -14.03 -16.49
CA GLN A 272 -23.81 -12.84 -16.91
C GLN A 272 -24.71 -11.76 -17.53
N ASP A 273 -25.73 -12.17 -18.28
CA ASP A 273 -26.69 -11.24 -18.89
C ASP A 273 -27.55 -10.56 -17.80
N ARG A 274 -28.04 -11.33 -16.82
CA ARG A 274 -28.83 -10.82 -15.68
C ARG A 274 -28.04 -9.80 -14.85
N VAL A 275 -26.77 -10.09 -14.55
CA VAL A 275 -25.91 -9.16 -13.81
C VAL A 275 -25.56 -7.93 -14.65
N SER A 276 -25.31 -8.10 -15.96
CA SER A 276 -25.06 -6.98 -16.86
C SER A 276 -26.27 -6.06 -16.99
N GLU A 277 -27.49 -6.60 -17.01
CA GLU A 277 -28.73 -5.82 -17.01
C GLU A 277 -28.86 -4.98 -15.74
N ILE A 278 -28.66 -5.59 -14.57
CA ILE A 278 -28.71 -4.89 -13.27
C ILE A 278 -27.67 -3.76 -13.21
N LEU A 279 -26.43 -4.03 -13.64
CA LEU A 279 -25.33 -3.06 -13.57
C LEU A 279 -25.40 -1.98 -14.67
N SER A 280 -26.31 -2.13 -15.64
CA SER A 280 -26.59 -1.13 -16.69
C SER A 280 -27.71 -0.14 -16.34
N LEU A 281 -28.45 -0.40 -15.26
CA LEU A 281 -29.52 0.44 -14.71
C LEU A 281 -28.97 1.51 -13.76
#